data_AF-A0A6G3Y034-F1
#
_entry.id   AF-A0A6G3Y034-F1
#
_cell.length_a   1.000
_cell.length_b   1.000
_cell.length_c   1.000
_cell.angle_alpha   90.00
_cell.angle_beta   90.00
_cell.angle_gamma   90.00
#
_symmetry.space_group_name_H-M   'P 1'
#
loop_
_entity.id
_entity.type
_entity.pdbx_description
1 polymer ?
#
loop_
_entity_poly.entity_id
_entity_poly.type
_entity_poly.pdbx_seq_one_letter_code
_entity_poly.pdbx_strand_id
1 'polypeptide(L)'
;DAEQLRRTEEAAGLLVTGARGHDATHYPLVLVALPGRDRLALALDHRPDLLDADRVATIGAHLLSVLEQLVDHPDTTAGTVLPGLAEPSRLDGPAHDITPLGLAGRFLRQAAETPDATALIAGDEEWSYAGLAARVTAVAGRLRDLGARPERLIAVALPRSADL
;
A
#
# COMPACT_ATOMS: atom_id res chain seq x y z
N ASP A 1 -9.10 -2.33 25.64
CA ASP A 1 -9.77 -3.36 26.47
C ASP A 1 -9.70 -2.99 27.96
N ALA A 2 -10.39 -1.90 28.34
CA ALA A 2 -10.23 -1.25 29.66
C ALA A 2 -11.16 -1.78 30.76
N GLU A 3 -12.16 -2.58 30.39
CA GLU A 3 -13.12 -3.18 31.34
C GLU A 3 -12.57 -4.50 31.93
N GLN A 4 -11.86 -5.29 31.11
CA GLN A 4 -11.16 -6.50 31.54
C GLN A 4 -9.99 -6.18 32.49
N LEU A 5 -9.28 -5.07 32.22
CA LEU A 5 -8.18 -4.62 33.07
C LEU A 5 -8.67 -4.22 34.47
N ARG A 6 -9.76 -3.45 34.56
CA ARG A 6 -10.36 -3.04 35.86
C ARG A 6 -10.81 -4.20 36.74
N ARG A 7 -11.39 -5.26 36.18
CA ARG A 7 -11.78 -6.45 36.96
C ARG A 7 -10.58 -7.22 37.50
N THR A 8 -9.45 -7.16 36.79
CA THR A 8 -8.21 -7.83 37.21
C THR A 8 -7.48 -7.00 38.27
N GLU A 9 -7.57 -5.67 38.21
CA GLU A 9 -7.03 -4.72 39.20
C GLU A 9 -7.70 -4.86 40.57
N GLU A 10 -9.03 -4.92 40.62
CA GLU A 10 -9.80 -5.10 41.87
C GLU A 10 -9.52 -6.45 42.55
N ALA A 11 -9.27 -7.50 41.77
CA ALA A 11 -8.96 -8.83 42.29
C ALA A 11 -7.52 -8.96 42.83
N ALA A 12 -6.58 -8.11 42.38
CA ALA A 12 -5.16 -8.20 42.70
C ALA A 12 -4.68 -7.17 43.74
N GLY A 13 -5.53 -6.22 44.16
CA GLY A 13 -5.15 -5.18 45.14
C GLY A 13 -4.08 -4.21 44.61
N LEU A 14 -3.96 -4.09 43.28
CA LEU A 14 -2.97 -3.26 42.61
C LEU A 14 -3.65 -2.08 41.91
N LEU A 15 -3.10 -0.89 42.10
CA LEU A 15 -3.58 0.34 41.46
C LEU A 15 -2.65 0.69 40.29
N VAL A 16 -3.13 0.55 39.05
CA VAL A 16 -2.38 0.96 37.86
C VAL A 16 -2.47 2.48 37.73
N THR A 17 -1.35 3.17 37.94
CA THR A 17 -1.28 4.65 37.85
C THR A 17 -1.10 5.15 36.41
N GLY A 18 -0.89 4.24 35.45
CA GLY A 18 -0.86 4.51 34.01
C GLY A 18 -0.27 3.36 33.21
N ALA A 19 -0.62 3.30 31.92
CA ALA A 19 -0.01 2.40 30.94
C ALA A 19 0.44 3.24 29.73
N ARG A 20 1.64 2.98 29.22
CA ARG A 20 2.10 3.51 27.92
C ARG A 20 2.30 2.35 26.98
N GLY A 21 1.54 2.33 25.87
CA GLY A 21 1.85 1.50 24.72
C GLY A 21 2.84 2.24 23.83
N HIS A 22 3.84 1.53 23.31
CA HIS A 22 4.58 1.97 22.14
C HIS A 22 4.15 1.03 21.02
N ASP A 23 3.29 1.52 20.14
CA ASP A 23 2.90 0.79 18.95
C ASP A 23 3.79 1.24 17.78
N ALA A 24 4.31 0.29 17.01
CA ALA A 24 5.07 0.57 15.81
C ALA A 24 4.10 0.50 14.63
N THR A 25 3.52 1.64 14.26
CA THR A 25 2.61 1.69 13.13
C THR A 25 3.38 1.45 11.84
N HIS A 26 3.01 0.43 11.05
CA HIS A 26 3.56 0.21 9.72
C HIS A 26 3.11 1.31 8.71
N TYR A 27 2.16 2.15 9.12
CA TYR A 27 1.63 3.27 8.35
C TYR A 27 2.13 4.60 8.91
N PRO A 28 2.33 5.64 8.06
CA PRO A 28 2.80 6.95 8.50
C PRO A 28 1.88 7.62 9.54
N LEU A 29 0.57 7.40 9.42
CA LEU A 29 -0.47 7.93 10.31
C LEU A 29 -1.55 6.85 10.53
N VAL A 30 -2.01 6.70 11.76
CA VAL A 30 -3.10 5.80 12.15
C VAL A 30 -4.11 6.58 12.97
N LEU A 31 -5.39 6.47 12.63
CA LEU A 31 -6.52 6.98 13.41
C LEU A 31 -7.25 5.81 14.06
N VAL A 32 -7.38 5.84 15.38
CA VAL A 32 -8.19 4.89 16.14
C VAL A 32 -9.39 5.61 16.72
N ALA A 33 -10.59 5.10 16.43
CA ALA A 33 -11.84 5.58 17.01
C ALA A 33 -12.27 4.64 18.15
N LEU A 34 -12.36 5.18 19.36
CA LEU A 34 -12.68 4.48 20.59
C LEU A 34 -14.06 4.93 21.08
N PRO A 35 -15.12 4.14 20.84
CA PRO A 35 -16.46 4.49 21.30
C PRO A 35 -16.53 4.39 22.83
N GLY A 36 -16.93 5.47 23.49
CA GLY A 36 -17.31 5.52 24.90
C GLY A 36 -18.82 5.61 25.07
N ARG A 37 -19.29 5.65 26.34
CA ARG A 37 -20.73 5.74 26.65
C ARG A 37 -21.38 7.02 26.11
N ASP A 38 -20.72 8.16 26.31
CA ASP A 38 -21.28 9.49 25.96
C ASP A 38 -20.36 10.28 25.02
N ARG A 39 -19.22 9.72 24.61
CA ARG A 39 -18.20 10.39 23.79
C ARG A 39 -17.48 9.40 22.89
N LEU A 40 -17.12 9.86 21.70
CA LEU A 40 -16.16 9.18 20.83
C LEU A 40 -14.77 9.77 21.09
N ALA A 41 -13.81 8.94 21.47
CA ALA A 41 -12.42 9.36 21.58
C ALA A 41 -11.68 9.00 20.28
N LEU A 42 -10.92 9.95 19.73
CA LEU A 42 -10.08 9.75 18.56
C LEU A 42 -8.62 9.84 18.98
N ALA A 43 -7.82 8.83 18.65
CA ALA A 43 -6.38 8.82 18.87
C ALA A 43 -5.65 8.79 17.52
N LEU A 44 -4.67 9.68 17.36
CA LEU A 44 -3.80 9.73 16.18
C LEU A 44 -2.39 9.34 16.58
N ASP A 45 -1.95 8.19 16.09
CA ASP A 45 -0.56 7.74 16.21
C ASP A 45 0.16 7.98 14.88
N HIS A 46 1.44 8.33 14.96
CA HIS A 46 2.23 8.67 13.78
C HIS A 46 3.67 8.19 13.90
N ARG A 47 4.31 8.07 12.74
CA ARG A 47 5.75 7.84 12.64
C ARG A 47 6.50 9.18 12.65
N PRO A 48 7.29 9.48 13.70
CA PRO A 48 7.96 10.78 13.85
C PRO A 48 9.06 11.01 12.80
N ASP A 49 9.52 9.95 12.13
CA ASP A 49 10.49 10.04 11.03
C ASP A 49 9.85 10.50 9.70
N LEU A 50 8.53 10.44 9.58
CA LEU A 50 7.78 10.80 8.36
C LEU A 50 6.84 11.99 8.56
N LEU A 51 6.30 12.18 9.77
CA LEU A 51 5.37 13.23 10.11
C LEU A 51 5.77 13.86 11.45
N ASP A 52 5.84 15.18 11.50
CA ASP A 52 6.05 15.90 12.75
C ASP A 52 4.74 16.00 13.58
N ALA A 53 4.90 16.21 14.88
CA ALA A 53 3.77 16.28 15.81
C ALA A 53 2.82 17.45 15.53
N ASP A 54 3.35 18.60 15.07
CA ASP A 54 2.55 19.79 14.76
C ASP A 54 1.64 19.56 13.55
N ARG A 55 2.13 18.81 12.55
CA ARG A 55 1.39 18.40 11.38
C ARG A 55 0.28 17.44 11.75
N VAL A 56 0.56 16.48 12.63
CA VAL A 56 -0.44 15.53 13.12
C VAL A 56 -1.52 16.24 13.94
N ALA A 57 -1.14 17.20 14.78
CA ALA A 57 -2.09 18.04 15.51
C ALA A 57 -2.98 18.87 14.56
N THR A 58 -2.40 19.42 13.49
CA THR A 58 -3.14 20.13 12.44
C THR A 58 -4.15 19.22 11.75
N ILE A 59 -3.75 17.99 11.41
CA ILE A 59 -4.66 16.97 10.83
C ILE A 59 -5.80 16.65 11.79
N GLY A 60 -5.51 16.46 13.08
CA GLY A 60 -6.51 16.22 14.11
C GLY A 60 -7.52 17.36 14.25
N ALA A 61 -7.05 18.62 14.24
CA ALA A 61 -7.91 19.80 14.29
C ALA A 61 -8.82 19.90 13.06
N HIS A 62 -8.30 19.64 11.87
CA HIS A 62 -9.11 19.61 10.64
C HIS A 62 -10.14 18.48 10.68
N LEU A 63 -9.77 17.28 11.15
CA LEU A 63 -10.70 16.17 11.30
C LEU A 63 -11.85 16.54 12.23
N LEU A 64 -11.57 17.17 13.38
CA LEU A 64 -12.60 17.60 14.32
C LEU A 64 -13.55 18.63 13.68
N SER A 65 -13.01 19.64 13.01
CA SER A 65 -13.80 20.66 12.33
C SER A 65 -14.75 20.07 11.27
N VAL A 66 -14.31 19.04 10.54
CA VAL A 66 -15.15 18.32 9.58
C VAL A 66 -16.27 17.55 10.27
N LEU A 67 -15.94 16.83 11.34
CA LEU A 67 -16.92 16.05 12.08
C LEU A 67 -18.00 16.96 12.69
N GLU A 68 -17.63 18.13 13.20
CA GLU A 68 -18.56 19.15 13.69
C GLU A 68 -19.50 19.64 12.59
N GLN A 69 -18.96 19.99 11.41
CA GLN A 69 -19.77 20.44 10.28
C GLN A 69 -20.73 19.35 9.75
N LEU A 70 -20.30 18.09 9.74
CA LEU A 70 -21.14 16.96 9.34
C LEU A 70 -22.31 16.72 10.30
N VAL A 71 -22.11 16.97 11.61
CA VAL A 71 -23.17 16.87 12.61
C VAL A 71 -24.21 17.99 12.42
N ASP A 72 -23.78 19.20 12.11
CA ASP A 72 -24.68 20.33 11.88
C ASP A 72 -25.45 20.23 10.56
N HIS A 73 -24.91 19.50 9.57
CA HIS A 73 -25.45 19.41 8.22
C HIS A 73 -25.50 17.96 7.68
N PRO A 74 -26.26 17.05 8.34
CA PRO A 74 -26.19 15.60 8.10
C PRO A 74 -26.60 15.18 6.68
N ASP A 75 -27.42 15.98 6.00
CA ASP A 75 -27.92 15.70 4.64
C ASP A 75 -27.01 16.26 3.53
N THR A 76 -25.86 16.84 3.91
CA THR A 76 -24.98 17.54 2.96
C THR A 76 -23.90 16.60 2.43
N THR A 77 -23.51 16.76 1.17
CA THR A 77 -22.44 15.95 0.58
C THR A 77 -21.07 16.33 1.18
N ALA A 78 -20.19 15.34 1.32
CA ALA A 78 -18.83 15.55 1.82
C ALA A 78 -18.04 16.61 1.02
N GLY A 79 -18.33 16.77 -0.28
CA GLY A 79 -17.68 17.78 -1.12
C GLY A 79 -18.08 19.23 -0.79
N THR A 80 -19.24 19.44 -0.17
CA THR A 80 -19.71 20.76 0.27
C THR A 80 -19.14 21.14 1.63
N VAL A 81 -18.97 20.17 2.53
CA VAL A 81 -18.35 20.37 3.85
C VAL A 81 -16.84 20.64 3.72
N LEU A 82 -16.21 20.13 2.67
CA LEU A 82 -14.78 20.29 2.41
C LEU A 82 -14.51 20.83 1.00
N PRO A 83 -14.83 22.12 0.75
CA PRO A 83 -14.53 22.74 -0.53
C PRO A 83 -13.01 22.75 -0.76
N GLY A 84 -12.55 21.92 -1.69
CA GLY A 84 -11.13 21.78 -2.04
C GLY A 84 -10.51 20.39 -1.82
N LEU A 85 -11.21 19.43 -1.20
CA LEU A 85 -10.85 18.00 -1.26
C LEU A 85 -11.37 17.35 -2.55
N ALA A 86 -12.44 17.91 -3.12
CA ALA A 86 -13.01 17.50 -4.40
C ALA A 86 -12.22 18.03 -5.60
N GLU A 87 -11.21 18.90 -5.39
CA GLU A 87 -10.34 19.41 -6.45
C GLU A 87 -9.28 18.35 -6.78
N PRO A 88 -9.43 17.58 -7.88
CA PRO A 88 -8.52 16.48 -8.18
C PRO A 88 -7.09 16.97 -8.40
N SER A 89 -6.96 18.24 -8.82
CA SER A 89 -5.70 18.95 -9.06
C SER A 89 -4.79 19.08 -7.84
N ARG A 90 -5.31 18.92 -6.61
CA ARG A 90 -4.50 18.89 -5.38
C ARG A 90 -3.86 17.52 -5.10
N LEU A 91 -4.30 16.47 -5.80
CA LEU A 91 -3.75 15.11 -5.69
C LEU A 91 -2.78 14.80 -6.84
N ASP A 92 -2.55 15.75 -7.74
CA ASP A 92 -1.60 15.59 -8.84
C ASP A 92 -0.17 15.57 -8.26
N GLY A 93 0.35 14.36 -8.08
CA GLY A 93 1.77 14.13 -7.88
C GLY A 93 2.56 14.50 -9.14
N PRO A 94 3.90 14.48 -9.07
CA PRO A 94 4.73 14.75 -10.24
C PRO A 94 4.34 13.84 -11.41
N ALA A 95 3.91 14.46 -12.51
CA ALA A 95 3.69 13.76 -13.77
C ALA A 95 5.05 13.28 -14.28
N HIS A 96 5.16 11.96 -14.48
CA HIS A 96 6.34 11.36 -15.10
C HIS A 96 5.97 10.94 -16.51
N ASP A 97 6.78 11.34 -17.49
CA ASP A 97 6.64 10.83 -18.84
C ASP A 97 6.92 9.33 -18.86
N ILE A 98 5.87 8.54 -19.05
CA ILE A 98 5.99 7.09 -19.17
C ILE A 98 6.14 6.76 -20.65
N THR A 99 7.33 6.29 -21.06
CA THR A 99 7.45 5.66 -22.38
C THR A 99 6.55 4.42 -22.40
N PRO A 100 5.60 4.30 -23.36
CA PRO A 100 4.63 3.21 -23.42
C PRO A 100 5.26 1.91 -23.94
N LEU A 101 6.43 1.57 -23.44
CA LEU A 101 7.07 0.29 -23.67
C LEU A 101 6.62 -0.66 -22.57
N GLY A 102 5.76 -1.62 -22.93
CA GLY A 102 5.36 -2.70 -22.03
C GLY A 102 6.56 -3.53 -21.56
N LEU A 103 6.38 -4.29 -20.48
CA LEU A 103 7.45 -5.08 -19.85
C LEU A 103 8.24 -5.93 -20.85
N ALA A 104 7.56 -6.63 -21.76
CA ALA A 104 8.19 -7.45 -22.80
C ALA A 104 9.10 -6.62 -23.73
N GLY A 105 8.67 -5.40 -24.10
CA GLY A 105 9.47 -4.50 -24.93
C GLY A 105 10.71 -4.00 -24.20
N ARG A 106 10.59 -3.67 -22.90
CA ARG A 106 11.72 -3.25 -22.06
C ARG A 106 12.74 -4.37 -21.90
N PHE A 107 12.26 -5.59 -21.68
CA PHE A 107 13.09 -6.79 -21.61
C PHE A 107 13.85 -7.04 -22.91
N LEU A 108 13.17 -7.04 -24.06
CA LEU A 108 13.83 -7.27 -25.36
C LEU A 108 14.85 -6.18 -25.69
N ARG A 109 14.57 -4.92 -25.33
CA ARG A 109 15.52 -3.83 -25.46
C ARG A 109 16.77 -4.08 -24.62
N GLN A 110 16.61 -4.40 -23.33
CA GLN A 110 17.74 -4.72 -22.45
C GLN A 110 18.54 -5.92 -23.00
N ALA A 111 17.85 -6.95 -23.51
CA ALA A 111 18.52 -8.12 -24.04
C ALA A 111 19.34 -7.83 -25.31
N ALA A 112 18.92 -6.85 -26.11
CA ALA A 112 19.70 -6.38 -27.25
C ALA A 112 20.88 -5.49 -26.83
N GLU A 113 20.72 -4.68 -25.77
CA GLU A 113 21.77 -3.78 -25.27
C GLU A 113 22.89 -4.53 -24.53
N THR A 114 22.57 -5.57 -23.76
CA THR A 114 23.54 -6.35 -22.95
C THR A 114 23.32 -7.86 -23.07
N PRO A 115 23.56 -8.46 -24.26
CA PRO A 115 23.19 -9.85 -24.54
C PRO A 115 23.91 -10.89 -23.66
N ASP A 116 25.17 -10.64 -23.34
CA ASP A 116 26.02 -11.58 -22.60
C ASP A 116 25.92 -11.42 -21.08
N ALA A 117 25.23 -10.37 -20.61
CA ALA A 117 25.03 -10.16 -19.17
C ALA A 117 24.05 -11.19 -18.59
N THR A 118 24.31 -11.61 -17.35
CA THR A 118 23.45 -12.52 -16.60
C THR A 118 22.06 -11.91 -16.36
N ALA A 119 21.02 -12.62 -16.74
CA ALA A 119 19.63 -12.20 -16.60
C ALA A 119 18.84 -13.00 -15.55
N LEU A 120 19.17 -14.28 -15.37
CA LEU A 120 18.46 -15.18 -14.47
C LEU A 120 19.44 -16.14 -13.81
N ILE A 121 19.31 -16.31 -12.49
CA ILE A 121 20.01 -17.33 -11.71
C ILE A 121 18.96 -18.15 -10.96
N ALA A 122 18.97 -19.46 -11.15
CA ALA A 122 18.05 -20.39 -10.50
C ALA A 122 18.82 -21.62 -10.01
N GLY A 123 19.23 -21.61 -8.73
CA GLY A 123 20.14 -22.62 -8.21
C GLY A 123 21.50 -22.51 -8.90
N ASP A 124 21.95 -23.61 -9.50
CA ASP A 124 23.21 -23.68 -10.25
C ASP A 124 23.07 -23.28 -11.72
N GLU A 125 21.85 -22.97 -12.19
CA GLU A 125 21.61 -22.50 -13.56
C GLU A 125 21.75 -20.99 -13.66
N GLU A 126 22.48 -20.54 -14.68
CA GLU A 126 22.67 -19.14 -15.01
C GLU A 126 22.41 -18.89 -16.49
N TRP A 127 21.48 -17.99 -16.81
CA TRP A 127 21.15 -17.63 -18.19
C TRP A 127 21.49 -16.17 -18.46
N SER A 128 22.13 -15.93 -19.61
CA SER A 128 22.33 -14.59 -20.13
C SER A 128 21.01 -14.01 -20.67
N TYR A 129 20.97 -12.69 -20.87
CA TYR A 129 19.83 -12.04 -21.52
C TYR A 129 19.52 -12.62 -22.91
N ALA A 130 20.55 -12.92 -23.71
CA ALA A 130 20.35 -13.55 -25.02
C ALA A 130 19.75 -14.96 -24.91
N GLY A 131 20.24 -15.76 -23.94
CA GLY A 131 19.72 -17.10 -23.69
C GLY A 131 18.26 -17.09 -23.23
N LEU A 132 17.93 -16.21 -22.28
CA LEU A 132 16.56 -16.03 -21.80
C LEU A 132 15.64 -15.52 -22.91
N ALA A 133 16.07 -14.55 -23.72
CA ALA A 133 15.26 -14.00 -24.81
C ALA A 133 14.91 -15.05 -25.88
N ALA A 134 15.87 -15.92 -26.23
CA ALA A 134 15.62 -17.02 -27.15
C ALA A 134 14.56 -18.00 -26.61
N ARG A 135 14.65 -18.36 -25.32
CA ARG A 135 13.71 -19.29 -24.68
C ARG A 135 12.31 -18.68 -24.56
N VAL A 136 12.21 -17.41 -24.12
CA VAL A 136 10.95 -16.66 -24.07
C VAL A 136 10.30 -16.60 -25.46
N THR A 137 11.07 -16.35 -26.51
CA THR A 137 10.56 -16.30 -27.89
C THR A 137 9.99 -17.64 -28.33
N ALA A 138 10.67 -18.75 -27.99
CA ALA A 138 10.19 -20.10 -28.30
C ALA A 138 8.87 -20.43 -27.56
N VAL A 139 8.80 -20.14 -26.26
CA VAL A 139 7.59 -20.35 -25.45
C VAL A 139 6.44 -19.49 -25.95
N ALA A 140 6.70 -18.20 -26.26
CA ALA A 140 5.70 -17.28 -26.79
C ALA A 140 5.15 -17.77 -28.15
N GLY A 141 6.03 -18.28 -29.03
CA GLY A 141 5.61 -18.92 -30.28
C GLY A 141 4.67 -20.09 -30.04
N ARG A 142 5.06 -21.00 -29.13
CA ARG A 142 4.24 -22.18 -28.80
C ARG A 142 2.88 -21.78 -28.20
N LEU A 143 2.84 -20.80 -27.30
CA LEU A 143 1.59 -20.31 -26.73
C LEU A 143 0.69 -19.70 -27.81
N ARG A 144 1.26 -18.95 -28.76
CA ARG A 144 0.50 -18.40 -29.89
C ARG A 144 -0.11 -19.50 -30.77
N ASP A 145 0.63 -20.57 -31.02
CA ASP A 145 0.13 -21.73 -31.77
C ASP A 145 -0.99 -22.47 -31.02
N LEU A 146 -0.94 -22.47 -29.68
CA LEU A 146 -1.99 -23.00 -28.81
C LEU A 146 -3.17 -22.04 -28.59
N GLY A 147 -3.17 -20.87 -29.26
CA GLY A 147 -4.29 -19.93 -29.24
C GLY A 147 -4.18 -18.78 -28.24
N ALA A 148 -3.01 -18.54 -27.63
CA ALA A 148 -2.79 -17.37 -26.78
C ALA A 148 -2.95 -16.05 -27.56
N ARG A 149 -3.78 -15.14 -27.04
CA ARG A 149 -4.09 -13.82 -27.61
C ARG A 149 -4.28 -12.81 -26.46
N PRO A 150 -4.32 -11.49 -26.75
CA PRO A 150 -4.70 -10.50 -25.73
C PRO A 150 -5.99 -10.91 -25.01
N GLU A 151 -6.04 -10.65 -23.71
CA GLU A 151 -7.20 -10.94 -22.85
C GLU A 151 -7.54 -12.44 -22.70
N ARG A 152 -6.65 -13.35 -23.13
CA ARG A 152 -6.80 -14.79 -22.89
C ARG A 152 -6.06 -15.21 -21.62
N LEU A 153 -6.77 -15.95 -20.77
CA LEU A 153 -6.21 -16.55 -19.57
C LEU A 153 -5.25 -17.69 -19.93
N ILE A 154 -4.05 -17.67 -19.36
CA ILE A 154 -3.04 -18.73 -19.43
C ILE A 154 -2.69 -19.10 -17.99
N ALA A 155 -2.95 -20.35 -17.60
CA ALA A 155 -2.57 -20.85 -16.28
C ALA A 155 -1.09 -21.25 -16.28
N VAL A 156 -0.36 -20.84 -15.23
CA VAL A 156 1.04 -21.24 -15.00
C VAL A 156 1.07 -22.10 -13.74
N ALA A 157 1.47 -23.35 -13.88
CA ALA A 157 1.56 -24.33 -12.80
C ALA A 157 2.91 -25.05 -12.88
N LEU A 158 3.96 -24.33 -12.50
CA LEU A 158 5.35 -24.83 -12.50
C LEU A 158 5.94 -24.69 -11.09
N PRO A 159 6.81 -25.62 -10.66
CA PRO A 159 7.60 -25.42 -9.45
C PRO A 159 8.56 -24.23 -9.64
N ARG A 160 9.12 -23.70 -8.55
CA ARG A 160 10.13 -22.63 -8.63
C ARG A 160 11.40 -23.16 -9.29
N SER A 161 11.62 -22.78 -10.54
CA SER A 161 12.80 -23.11 -11.34
C SER A 161 13.04 -22.00 -12.37
N ALA A 162 14.07 -22.14 -13.22
CA ALA A 162 14.33 -21.21 -14.32
C ALA A 162 13.20 -21.15 -15.38
N ASP A 163 12.34 -22.18 -15.42
CA ASP A 163 11.23 -22.27 -16.37
C ASP A 163 9.94 -21.57 -15.89
N LEU A 164 9.87 -21.15 -14.62
CA LEU A 164 8.75 -20.38 -14.05
C LEU A 164 8.88 -18.89 -14.35
#